data_AF-A0A2M7HTZ1-F1
#
_entry.id   AF-A0A2M7HTZ1-F1
#
_cell.length_a   1.000
_cell.length_b   1.000
_cell.length_c   1.000
_cell.angle_alpha   90.00
_cell.angle_beta   90.00
_cell.angle_gamma   90.00
#
_symmetry.space_group_name_H-M   'P 1'
#
loop_
_entity.id
_entity.type
_entity.pdbx_description
1 polymer ?
#
loop_
_entity_poly.entity_id
_entity_poly.type
_entity_poly.pdbx_seq_one_letter_code
_entity_poly.pdbx_strand_id
1 'polypeptide(L)'
;MALISLRQLLDHAAEHGYGVPAFNVNNLEQMRAIMQAAEATDSPVIVQASAGARKYARPQFLKYLMAAALEQYPDIPVCIHQDHGTDPDICQRSIQLGMSSVMMDGSLMADGKTPASYDYNVDVTRRTVAFAHACGVSVEGEIGCLGSLETGQAGEEDG
;
A
#
# COMPACT_ATOMS: atom_id res chain seq x y z
N MET A 1 -0.54 -19.02 3.59
CA MET A 1 0.30 -18.90 2.37
C MET A 1 1.25 -17.72 2.52
N ALA A 2 2.36 -17.66 1.79
CA ALA A 2 3.21 -16.47 1.76
C ALA A 2 2.55 -15.37 0.90
N LEU A 3 2.65 -14.11 1.32
CA LEU A 3 2.23 -12.97 0.53
C LEU A 3 3.09 -12.83 -0.72
N ILE A 4 2.50 -12.33 -1.81
CA ILE A 4 3.28 -11.89 -2.98
C ILE A 4 3.71 -10.44 -2.80
N SER A 5 4.86 -10.10 -3.38
CA SER A 5 5.33 -8.72 -3.42
C SER A 5 4.56 -7.94 -4.49
N LEU A 6 4.40 -6.63 -4.31
CA LEU A 6 3.81 -5.77 -5.33
C LEU A 6 4.61 -5.85 -6.63
N ARG A 7 5.94 -5.95 -6.55
CA ARG A 7 6.82 -6.10 -7.69
C ARG A 7 6.49 -7.34 -8.53
N GLN A 8 6.32 -8.50 -7.90
CA GLN A 8 5.96 -9.72 -8.63
C GLN A 8 4.61 -9.57 -9.34
N LEU A 9 3.65 -8.96 -8.66
CA LEU A 9 2.31 -8.75 -9.19
C LEU A 9 2.29 -7.78 -10.37
N LEU A 10 2.98 -6.64 -10.25
CA LEU A 10 3.03 -5.62 -11.31
C LEU A 10 3.88 -6.05 -12.50
N ASP A 11 4.96 -6.83 -12.30
CA ASP A 11 5.72 -7.43 -13.39
C ASP A 11 4.81 -8.36 -14.21
N HIS A 12 4.07 -9.25 -13.55
CA HIS A 12 3.12 -10.13 -14.23
C HIS A 12 2.01 -9.34 -14.96
N ALA A 13 1.49 -8.29 -14.34
CA ALA A 13 0.48 -7.42 -14.94
C ALA A 13 0.99 -6.72 -16.21
N ALA A 14 2.23 -6.24 -16.19
CA ALA A 14 2.87 -5.63 -17.35
C ALA A 14 3.15 -6.64 -18.47
N GLU A 15 3.60 -7.85 -18.13
CA GLU A 15 3.86 -8.94 -19.09
C GLU A 15 2.59 -9.39 -19.83
N HIS A 16 1.42 -9.29 -19.19
CA HIS A 16 0.14 -9.76 -19.72
C HIS A 16 -0.83 -8.63 -20.09
N GLY A 17 -0.42 -7.37 -19.96
CA GLY A 17 -1.18 -6.21 -20.44
C GLY A 17 -2.47 -5.91 -19.66
N TYR A 18 -2.44 -6.05 -18.33
CA TYR A 18 -3.58 -5.70 -17.47
C TYR A 18 -3.16 -4.81 -16.28
N GLY A 19 -4.15 -4.24 -15.59
CA GLY A 19 -3.96 -3.47 -14.36
C GLY A 19 -4.53 -4.22 -13.15
N VAL A 20 -3.95 -4.01 -11.97
CA VAL A 20 -4.46 -4.62 -10.73
C VAL A 20 -5.07 -3.53 -9.86
N PRO A 21 -6.34 -3.66 -9.46
CA PRO A 21 -6.94 -2.69 -8.55
C PRO A 21 -6.33 -2.81 -7.15
N ALA A 22 -6.06 -1.65 -6.54
CA ALA A 22 -5.69 -1.53 -5.15
C ALA A 22 -6.87 -0.95 -4.36
N PHE A 23 -7.37 -1.71 -3.38
CA PHE A 23 -8.54 -1.33 -2.60
C PHE A 23 -8.17 -1.05 -1.16
N ASN A 24 -8.56 0.13 -0.66
CA ASN A 24 -8.38 0.47 0.75
C ASN A 24 -9.31 -0.37 1.64
N VAL A 25 -8.81 -0.76 2.81
CA VAL A 25 -9.57 -1.54 3.80
C VAL A 25 -9.48 -0.93 5.20
N ASN A 26 -10.63 -0.84 5.86
CA ASN A 26 -10.80 -0.25 7.19
C ASN A 26 -11.52 -1.24 8.14
N ASN A 27 -12.29 -2.20 7.62
CA ASN A 27 -13.08 -3.13 8.43
C ASN A 27 -13.28 -4.51 7.76
N LEU A 28 -14.00 -5.38 8.47
CA LEU A 28 -14.25 -6.76 8.05
C LEU A 28 -15.10 -6.84 6.78
N GLU A 29 -16.13 -6.03 6.68
CA GLU A 29 -17.08 -6.03 5.57
C GLU A 29 -16.38 -5.68 4.26
N GLN A 30 -15.50 -4.68 4.28
CA GLN A 30 -14.70 -4.28 3.12
C GLN A 30 -13.70 -5.37 2.72
N MET A 31 -12.97 -5.96 3.69
CA MET A 31 -12.05 -7.07 3.39
C MET A 31 -12.79 -8.24 2.75
N ARG A 32 -13.96 -8.61 3.28
CA ARG A 32 -14.79 -9.69 2.70
C ARG A 32 -15.23 -9.35 1.29
N ALA A 33 -15.72 -8.14 1.06
CA ALA A 33 -16.17 -7.72 -0.27
C ALA A 33 -15.03 -7.80 -1.31
N ILE A 34 -13.84 -7.31 -0.94
CA ILE A 34 -12.66 -7.34 -1.81
C ILE A 34 -12.27 -8.79 -2.13
N MET A 35 -12.13 -9.65 -1.12
CA MET A 35 -11.69 -11.04 -1.33
C MET A 35 -12.72 -11.89 -2.06
N GLN A 36 -14.02 -11.69 -1.78
CA GLN A 36 -15.10 -12.36 -2.51
C GLN A 36 -15.11 -11.96 -4.00
N ALA A 37 -14.85 -10.69 -4.30
CA ALA A 37 -14.75 -10.24 -5.68
C ALA A 37 -13.51 -10.83 -6.39
N ALA A 38 -12.36 -10.85 -5.71
CA ALA A 38 -11.14 -11.46 -6.24
C ALA A 38 -11.32 -12.95 -6.53
N GLU A 39 -11.94 -13.70 -5.62
CA GLU A 39 -12.28 -15.13 -5.81
C GLU A 39 -13.27 -15.32 -6.97
N ALA A 40 -14.35 -14.54 -7.03
CA ALA A 40 -15.36 -14.67 -8.08
C ALA A 40 -14.83 -14.36 -9.50
N THR A 41 -13.71 -13.64 -9.58
CA THR A 41 -13.08 -13.22 -10.85
C THR A 41 -11.73 -13.88 -11.09
N ASP A 42 -11.32 -14.83 -10.25
CA ASP A 42 -10.02 -15.49 -10.29
C ASP A 42 -8.85 -14.51 -10.53
N SER A 43 -8.88 -13.40 -9.78
CA SER A 43 -8.00 -12.26 -9.98
C SER A 43 -7.08 -12.03 -8.79
N PRO A 44 -5.80 -11.66 -9.02
CA PRO A 44 -4.95 -11.19 -7.93
C PRO A 44 -5.43 -9.82 -7.43
N VAL A 45 -5.10 -9.48 -6.19
CA VAL A 45 -5.58 -8.23 -5.58
C VAL A 45 -4.52 -7.55 -4.72
N ILE A 46 -4.53 -6.22 -4.76
CA ILE A 46 -3.79 -5.38 -3.81
C ILE A 46 -4.79 -4.89 -2.76
N VAL A 47 -4.54 -5.22 -1.50
CA VAL A 47 -5.31 -4.69 -0.37
C VAL A 47 -4.43 -3.71 0.37
N GLN A 48 -4.89 -2.47 0.52
CA GLN A 48 -4.08 -1.40 1.07
C GLN A 48 -4.70 -0.75 2.31
N ALA A 49 -3.84 -0.26 3.21
CA ALA A 49 -4.25 0.42 4.43
C ALA A 49 -3.64 1.82 4.49
N SER A 50 -4.49 2.85 4.41
CA SER A 50 -4.12 4.25 4.54
C SER A 50 -3.78 4.65 5.97
N ALA A 51 -3.27 5.86 6.16
CA ALA A 51 -3.08 6.46 7.49
C ALA A 51 -4.40 6.51 8.29
N GLY A 52 -5.50 6.88 7.64
CA GLY A 52 -6.86 6.85 8.20
C GLY A 52 -7.27 5.47 8.70
N ALA A 53 -7.10 4.43 7.87
CA ALA A 53 -7.38 3.04 8.26
C ALA A 53 -6.56 2.59 9.48
N ARG A 54 -5.25 2.93 9.51
CA ARG A 54 -4.37 2.62 10.65
C ARG A 54 -4.81 3.32 11.94
N LYS A 55 -5.34 4.55 11.83
CA LYS A 55 -5.88 5.31 12.97
C LYS A 55 -7.21 4.74 13.46
N TYR A 56 -8.11 4.40 12.55
CA TYR A 56 -9.43 3.84 12.84
C TYR A 56 -9.34 2.43 13.41
N ALA A 57 -8.86 1.47 12.61
CA ALA A 57 -8.87 0.05 12.96
C ALA A 57 -7.78 -0.31 13.97
N ARG A 58 -6.72 0.49 14.06
CA ARG A 58 -5.46 0.17 14.75
C ARG A 58 -4.65 -0.95 14.04
N PRO A 59 -3.31 -0.89 14.09
CA PRO A 59 -2.47 -1.77 13.28
C PRO A 59 -2.65 -3.27 13.52
N GLN A 60 -2.94 -3.67 14.77
CA GLN A 60 -3.11 -5.08 15.12
C GLN A 60 -4.39 -5.68 14.52
N PHE A 61 -5.50 -4.93 14.48
CA PHE A 61 -6.72 -5.41 13.83
C PHE A 61 -6.52 -5.57 12.34
N LEU A 62 -5.87 -4.60 11.67
CA LEU A 62 -5.53 -4.73 10.25
C LEU A 62 -4.69 -5.98 9.98
N LYS A 63 -3.64 -6.20 10.79
CA LYS A 63 -2.80 -7.40 10.68
C LYS A 63 -3.61 -8.70 10.77
N TYR A 64 -4.49 -8.83 11.77
CA TYR A 64 -5.27 -10.06 11.93
C TYR A 64 -6.40 -10.20 10.90
N LEU A 65 -6.96 -9.09 10.43
CA LEU A 65 -7.93 -9.09 9.34
C LEU A 65 -7.30 -9.60 8.04
N MET A 66 -6.08 -9.13 7.73
CA MET A 66 -5.29 -9.60 6.59
C MET A 66 -4.92 -11.08 6.74
N ALA A 67 -4.47 -11.50 7.92
CA ALA A 67 -4.16 -12.92 8.18
C ALA A 67 -5.39 -13.82 7.95
N ALA A 68 -6.56 -13.43 8.47
CA ALA A 68 -7.80 -14.17 8.27
C ALA A 68 -8.20 -14.26 6.79
N ALA A 69 -8.01 -13.19 6.00
CA ALA A 69 -8.25 -13.22 4.56
C ALA A 69 -7.33 -14.21 3.84
N LEU A 70 -6.04 -14.22 4.16
CA LEU A 70 -5.07 -15.14 3.54
C LEU A 70 -5.30 -16.60 3.92
N GLU A 71 -5.83 -16.86 5.11
CA GLU A 71 -6.21 -18.22 5.52
C GLU A 71 -7.48 -18.69 4.81
N GLN A 72 -8.46 -17.80 4.64
CA GLN A 72 -9.74 -18.13 4.00
C GLN A 72 -9.64 -18.28 2.48
N TYR A 73 -8.72 -17.56 1.84
CA TYR A 73 -8.55 -17.52 0.38
C TYR A 73 -7.13 -17.93 -0.03
N PRO A 74 -6.74 -19.20 0.22
CA PRO A 74 -5.37 -19.65 0.05
C PRO A 74 -4.92 -19.73 -1.42
N ASP A 75 -5.84 -19.69 -2.38
CA ASP A 75 -5.51 -19.79 -3.81
C ASP A 75 -5.44 -18.42 -4.50
N ILE A 76 -5.84 -17.34 -3.81
CA ILE A 76 -5.83 -15.97 -4.36
C ILE A 76 -4.49 -15.30 -4.07
N PRO A 77 -3.75 -14.81 -5.10
CA PRO A 77 -2.53 -14.05 -4.87
C PRO A 77 -2.87 -12.66 -4.31
N VAL A 78 -2.42 -12.39 -3.08
CA VAL A 78 -2.70 -11.13 -2.37
C VAL A 78 -1.39 -10.39 -2.09
N CYS A 79 -1.37 -9.11 -2.47
CA CYS A 79 -0.39 -8.13 -2.01
C CYS A 79 -1.01 -7.27 -0.91
N ILE A 80 -0.32 -7.13 0.23
CA ILE A 80 -0.72 -6.22 1.30
C ILE A 80 0.17 -4.98 1.27
N HIS A 81 -0.43 -3.83 1.03
CA HIS A 81 0.26 -2.57 0.80
C HIS A 81 -0.02 -1.54 1.90
N GLN A 82 1.03 -0.89 2.41
CA GLN A 82 0.87 0.34 3.19
C GLN A 82 0.77 1.53 2.24
N ASP A 83 -0.33 2.25 2.35
CA ASP A 83 -0.64 3.42 1.53
C ASP A 83 -0.22 4.73 2.23
N HIS A 84 0.24 5.72 1.45
CA HIS A 84 0.79 7.03 1.83
C HIS A 84 1.61 7.06 3.13
N GLY A 85 2.86 6.58 3.04
CA GLY A 85 3.79 6.55 4.17
C GLY A 85 4.53 7.87 4.26
N THR A 86 4.25 8.66 5.29
CA THR A 86 4.81 10.02 5.40
C THR A 86 6.24 10.07 5.93
N ASP A 87 6.75 8.95 6.47
CA ASP A 87 8.12 8.84 6.98
C ASP A 87 8.64 7.40 6.86
N PRO A 88 9.95 7.18 6.61
CA PRO A 88 10.55 5.85 6.53
C PRO A 88 10.27 4.95 7.75
N ASP A 89 10.13 5.49 8.97
CA ASP A 89 9.82 4.72 10.17
C ASP A 89 8.41 4.08 10.10
N ILE A 90 7.46 4.75 9.44
CA ILE A 90 6.11 4.21 9.20
C ILE A 90 6.18 3.03 8.23
N CYS A 91 6.97 3.15 7.17
CA CYS A 91 7.20 2.07 6.21
C CYS A 91 7.87 0.88 6.92
N GLN A 92 8.91 1.12 7.72
CA GLN A 92 9.58 0.07 8.49
C GLN A 92 8.61 -0.63 9.45
N ARG A 93 7.75 0.13 10.13
CA ARG A 93 6.75 -0.43 11.04
C ARG A 93 5.73 -1.30 10.30
N SER A 94 5.34 -0.91 9.09
CA SER A 94 4.41 -1.66 8.25
C SER A 94 5.00 -2.99 7.80
N ILE A 95 6.29 -3.01 7.47
CA ILE A 95 7.04 -4.26 7.20
C ILE A 95 7.04 -5.17 8.42
N GLN A 96 7.28 -4.64 9.63
CA GLN A 96 7.24 -5.42 10.88
C GLN A 96 5.85 -6.02 11.17
N LEU A 97 4.79 -5.41 10.66
CA LEU A 97 3.42 -5.92 10.79
C LEU A 97 3.10 -7.03 9.78
N GLY A 98 3.98 -7.28 8.81
CA GLY A 98 3.87 -8.34 7.81
C GLY A 98 3.36 -7.86 6.45
N MET A 99 3.37 -6.55 6.16
CA MET A 99 3.01 -6.06 4.84
C MET A 99 4.08 -6.42 3.80
N SER A 100 3.65 -6.79 2.59
CA SER A 100 4.53 -7.20 1.48
C SER A 100 4.88 -6.07 0.52
N SER A 101 4.28 -4.90 0.72
CA SER A 101 4.54 -3.67 -0.02
C SER A 101 4.32 -2.43 0.85
N VAL A 102 5.06 -1.34 0.58
CA VAL A 102 4.90 -0.04 1.24
C VAL A 102 5.05 1.10 0.23
N MET A 103 4.27 2.16 0.38
CA MET A 103 4.49 3.43 -0.31
C MET A 103 5.24 4.38 0.62
N MET A 104 6.41 4.86 0.19
CA MET A 104 7.05 6.03 0.78
C MET A 104 6.60 7.25 -0.04
N ASP A 105 5.65 7.99 0.50
CA ASP A 105 5.17 9.22 -0.12
C ASP A 105 6.14 10.36 0.22
N GLY A 106 7.22 10.43 -0.56
CA GLY A 106 8.20 11.50 -0.50
C GLY A 106 7.79 12.75 -1.26
N SER A 107 6.61 12.80 -1.91
CA SER A 107 6.13 13.99 -2.61
C SER A 107 5.72 15.09 -1.61
N LEU A 108 5.40 14.68 -0.39
CA LEU A 108 5.09 15.53 0.75
C LEU A 108 6.15 15.39 1.87
N MET A 109 6.26 16.41 2.71
CA MET A 109 7.02 16.36 3.95
C MET A 109 6.32 15.45 4.96
N ALA A 110 6.98 15.14 6.08
CA ALA A 110 6.45 14.21 7.09
C ALA A 110 5.09 14.59 7.72
N ASP A 111 4.63 15.83 7.53
CA ASP A 111 3.30 16.29 7.91
C ASP A 111 2.17 15.77 6.99
N GLY A 112 2.52 15.14 5.87
CA GLY A 112 1.59 14.63 4.86
C GLY A 112 0.80 15.73 4.15
N LYS A 113 1.30 16.98 4.14
CA LYS A 113 0.58 18.14 3.58
C LYS A 113 1.46 19.10 2.81
N THR A 114 2.70 19.31 3.25
CA THR A 114 3.60 20.27 2.63
C THR A 114 4.34 19.62 1.47
N PRO A 115 4.28 20.14 0.23
CA PRO A 115 5.09 19.61 -0.87
C PRO A 115 6.58 19.61 -0.55
N ALA A 116 7.24 18.48 -0.79
CA ALA A 116 8.65 18.31 -0.52
C ALA A 116 9.54 18.77 -1.68
N SER A 117 10.82 19.01 -1.39
CA SER A 117 11.83 19.16 -2.43
C SER A 117 12.16 17.80 -3.07
N TYR A 118 12.66 17.83 -4.30
CA TYR A 118 13.12 16.62 -4.99
C TYR A 118 14.18 15.86 -4.19
N ASP A 119 15.17 16.56 -3.63
CA ASP A 119 16.25 15.94 -2.85
C ASP A 119 15.73 15.26 -1.59
N TYR A 120 14.74 15.86 -0.91
CA TYR A 120 14.07 15.22 0.22
C TYR A 120 13.38 13.93 -0.21
N ASN A 121 12.59 13.99 -1.28
CA ASN A 121 11.86 12.84 -1.83
C ASN A 121 12.82 11.69 -2.16
N VAL A 122 13.88 11.96 -2.90
CA VAL A 122 14.88 10.95 -3.27
C VAL A 122 15.53 10.34 -2.03
N ASP A 123 15.88 11.15 -1.03
CA ASP A 123 16.51 10.66 0.20
C ASP A 123 15.60 9.71 0.99
N VAL A 124 14.38 10.13 1.32
CA VAL A 124 13.43 9.31 2.10
C VAL A 124 13.05 8.03 1.35
N THR A 125 12.77 8.15 0.05
CA THR A 125 12.41 7.00 -0.80
C THR A 125 13.56 6.01 -0.91
N ARG A 126 14.79 6.49 -1.15
CA ARG A 126 15.97 5.61 -1.23
C ARG A 126 16.26 4.88 0.08
N ARG A 127 16.12 5.55 1.23
CA ARG A 127 16.26 4.92 2.54
C ARG A 127 15.22 3.81 2.72
N THR A 128 13.96 4.06 2.36
CA THR A 128 12.89 3.06 2.40
C THR A 128 13.17 1.87 1.49
N VAL A 129 13.58 2.11 0.25
CA VAL A 129 14.02 1.07 -0.69
C VAL A 129 15.11 0.19 -0.11
N ALA A 130 16.13 0.77 0.53
CA ALA A 130 17.27 0.02 1.05
C ALA A 130 16.87 -1.02 2.10
N PHE A 131 16.05 -0.66 3.10
CA PHE A 131 15.62 -1.62 4.11
C PHE A 131 14.49 -2.55 3.63
N ALA A 132 13.60 -2.08 2.76
CA ALA A 132 12.49 -2.89 2.27
C ALA A 132 12.97 -4.02 1.36
N HIS A 133 13.88 -3.70 0.43
CA HIS A 133 14.44 -4.70 -0.49
C HIS A 133 15.29 -5.75 0.25
N ALA A 134 15.93 -5.39 1.37
CA ALA A 134 16.64 -6.36 2.22
C ALA A 134 15.70 -7.42 2.83
N CYS A 135 14.39 -7.14 2.89
CA CYS A 135 13.34 -8.03 3.39
C CYS A 135 12.47 -8.63 2.27
N GLY A 136 12.76 -8.36 0.99
CA GLY A 136 11.92 -8.78 -0.14
C GLY A 136 10.59 -8.02 -0.27
N VAL A 137 10.45 -6.87 0.42
CA VAL A 137 9.26 -6.01 0.37
C VAL A 137 9.39 -5.01 -0.78
N SER A 138 8.30 -4.78 -1.51
CA SER A 138 8.25 -3.78 -2.59
C SER A 138 8.08 -2.36 -2.05
N VAL A 139 8.59 -1.38 -2.80
CA VAL A 139 8.42 0.04 -2.48
C VAL A 139 7.80 0.76 -3.66
N GLU A 140 6.76 1.53 -3.36
CA GLU A 140 6.21 2.56 -4.24
C GLU A 140 6.67 3.95 -3.77
N GLY A 141 6.89 4.86 -4.70
CA GLY A 141 7.23 6.26 -4.41
C GLY A 141 6.58 7.19 -5.42
N GLU A 142 6.30 8.43 -5.01
CA GLU A 142 5.56 9.41 -5.79
C GLU A 142 6.46 10.57 -6.23
N ILE A 143 6.30 11.05 -7.46
CA ILE A 143 6.94 12.28 -7.97
C ILE A 143 5.88 13.19 -8.61
N GLY A 144 5.81 14.44 -8.14
CA GLY A 144 4.68 15.34 -8.37
C GLY A 144 3.67 15.22 -7.24
N CYS A 145 2.84 16.25 -7.02
CA CYS A 145 1.83 16.25 -5.95
C CYS A 145 0.43 16.10 -6.56
N LEU A 146 -0.38 15.20 -6.00
CA LEU A 146 -1.77 15.02 -6.39
C LEU A 146 -2.60 16.29 -6.13
N GLY A 147 -3.46 16.64 -7.09
CA GLY A 147 -4.33 17.80 -7.01
C GLY A 147 -5.04 18.11 -8.32
N SER A 148 -6.09 18.90 -8.25
CA SER A 148 -6.80 19.35 -9.45
C SER A 148 -5.96 20.36 -10.22
N LEU A 149 -5.78 20.12 -11.52
CA LEU A 149 -5.12 21.07 -12.42
C LEU A 149 -5.95 22.35 -12.65
N GLU A 150 -7.26 22.30 -12.42
CA GLU A 150 -8.15 23.45 -12.61
C GLU A 150 -8.17 24.38 -11.40
N THR A 151 -8.17 23.80 -10.18
CA THR A 151 -8.30 24.58 -8.94
C THR A 151 -6.97 24.76 -8.21
N GLY A 152 -5.96 23.94 -8.52
CA GLY A 152 -4.70 23.88 -7.79
C GLY A 152 -4.86 23.34 -6.36
N GLN A 153 -6.01 22.76 -6.02
CA GLN A 153 -6.30 22.23 -4.69
C GLN A 153 -6.13 20.71 -4.68
N ALA A 154 -5.45 20.22 -3.64
CA ALA A 154 -5.48 18.81 -3.25
C ALA A 154 -6.75 18.53 -2.44
N GLY A 155 -7.35 17.35 -2.64
CA GLY A 155 -8.38 16.85 -1.73
C GLY A 155 -7.77 16.33 -0.43
N GLU A 156 -8.62 15.97 0.54
CA GLU A 156 -8.18 15.19 1.70
C GLU A 156 -8.47 13.71 1.41
N GLU A 157 -7.41 12.92 1.28
CA GLU A 157 -7.52 11.47 1.08
C GLU A 157 -7.54 10.77 2.44
N ASP A 158 -8.65 10.89 3.14
CA ASP A 158 -8.88 10.21 4.41
C ASP A 158 -10.12 9.32 4.29
N GLY A 159 -9.87 8.04 3.94
CA GLY A 159 -10.88 6.98 4.01
C GLY A 159 -11.39 6.72 5.41
#